data_AF-A0A6J1E834-F1
#
_entry.id   AF-A0A6J1E834-F1
#
_cell.length_a   1.000
_cell.length_b   1.000
_cell.length_c   1.000
_cell.angle_alpha   90.00
_cell.angle_beta   90.00
_cell.angle_gamma   90.00
#
_symmetry.space_group_name_H-M   'P 1'
#
loop_
_entity.id
_entity.type
_entity.pdbx_description
1 polymer ?
#
loop_
_entity_poly.entity_id
_entity_poly.type
_entity_poly.pdbx_seq_one_letter_code
_entity_poly.pdbx_strand_id
1 'polypeptide(L)'
;MEVTRDQLAEALYQNGLALAELESLKTKVENASTLAPKDAIDAGKSEDSFEENFKELKKWVDVKTSKFGTLAVLREKRRGRLGAALKVVNDVIENDGDTPKKKLYELKLSLLEEIGWSHLVSYEKQWMHVRFPTTLPLF
;
A
#
# COMPACT_ATOMS: atom_id res chain seq x y z
N MET A 1 -12.86 19.15 18.86
CA MET A 1 -11.40 18.96 18.77
C MET A 1 -11.03 17.68 18.02
N GLU A 2 -11.82 16.60 18.10
CA GLU A 2 -11.49 15.35 17.39
C GLU A 2 -11.75 15.40 15.87
N VAL A 3 -12.83 16.06 15.43
CA VAL A 3 -13.21 16.16 14.02
C VAL A 3 -12.13 16.82 13.15
N THR A 4 -11.49 17.88 13.64
CA THR A 4 -10.41 18.57 12.92
C THR A 4 -9.14 17.73 12.81
N ARG A 5 -8.87 16.88 13.83
CA ARG A 5 -7.75 15.93 13.80
C ARG A 5 -8.00 14.83 12.76
N ASP A 6 -9.22 14.30 12.72
CA ASP A 6 -9.59 13.25 11.77
C ASP A 6 -9.58 13.77 10.33
N GLN A 7 -10.08 14.99 10.09
CA GLN A 7 -10.01 15.65 8.78
C GLN A 7 -8.56 15.86 8.32
N LEU A 8 -7.68 16.28 9.22
CA LEU A 8 -6.26 16.43 8.91
C LEU A 8 -5.62 15.08 8.58
N ALA A 9 -5.90 14.04 9.36
CA ALA A 9 -5.38 12.69 9.10
C ALA A 9 -5.86 12.14 7.75
N GLU A 10 -7.13 12.38 7.40
CA GLU A 10 -7.69 11.98 6.11
C GLU A 10 -7.04 12.76 4.95
N ALA A 11 -6.84 14.07 5.09
CA ALA A 11 -6.16 14.89 4.09
C ALA A 11 -4.70 14.43 3.86
N LEU A 12 -3.95 14.15 4.95
CA LEU A 12 -2.59 13.61 4.86
C LEU A 12 -2.58 12.23 4.19
N TYR A 13 -3.58 11.39 4.49
CA TYR A 13 -3.72 10.08 3.86
C TYR A 13 -3.94 10.17 2.34
N GLN A 14 -4.89 11.00 1.91
CA GLN A 14 -5.16 11.21 0.48
C GLN A 14 -3.96 11.81 -0.25
N ASN A 15 -3.28 12.77 0.38
CA ASN A 15 -2.05 13.34 -0.16
C ASN A 15 -0.96 12.27 -0.32
N GLY A 16 -0.83 11.35 0.65
CA GLY A 16 0.14 10.26 0.59
C GLY A 16 -0.12 9.31 -0.58
N LEU A 17 -1.39 8.99 -0.84
CA LEU A 17 -1.79 8.16 -1.97
C LEU A 17 -1.47 8.85 -3.31
N ALA A 18 -1.84 10.13 -3.44
CA ALA A 18 -1.58 10.90 -4.64
C ALA A 18 -0.07 11.01 -4.95
N LEU A 19 0.77 11.24 -3.94
CA LEU A 19 2.22 11.28 -4.11
C LEU A 19 2.78 9.94 -4.59
N ALA A 20 2.30 8.82 -4.04
CA ALA A 20 2.71 7.48 -4.48
C ALA A 20 2.27 7.18 -5.93
N GLU A 21 1.07 7.62 -6.32
CA GLU A 21 0.57 7.47 -7.70
C GLU A 21 1.40 8.28 -8.69
N LEU A 22 1.72 9.55 -8.38
CA LEU A 22 2.53 10.43 -9.22
C LEU A 22 3.92 9.84 -9.49
N GLU A 23 4.57 9.28 -8.47
CA GLU A 23 5.86 8.62 -8.62
C GLU A 23 5.75 7.34 -9.47
N SER A 24 4.69 6.56 -9.29
CA SER A 24 4.43 5.37 -10.12
C SER A 24 4.20 5.73 -11.60
N LEU A 25 3.60 6.89 -11.88
CA LEU A 25 3.40 7.40 -13.23
C LEU A 25 4.73 7.91 -13.81
N LYS A 26 5.51 8.66 -13.02
CA LYS A 26 6.82 9.16 -13.44
C LYS A 26 7.75 8.00 -13.85
N THR A 27 7.86 6.98 -13.01
CA THR A 27 8.66 5.78 -13.29
C THR A 27 8.16 5.00 -14.52
N LYS A 28 6.83 4.93 -14.76
CA LYS A 28 6.28 4.34 -15.99
C LYS A 28 6.62 5.14 -17.25
N VAL A 29 6.56 6.47 -17.20
CA VAL A 29 6.92 7.36 -18.32
C VAL A 29 8.40 7.25 -18.66
N GLU A 30 9.26 7.21 -17.64
CA GLU A 30 10.71 7.02 -17.80
C GLU A 30 11.03 5.64 -18.41
N ASN A 31 10.35 4.58 -17.98
CA ASN A 31 10.52 3.23 -18.54
C ASN A 31 9.97 3.07 -19.97
N ALA A 32 8.95 3.84 -20.34
CA ALA A 32 8.38 3.83 -21.70
C ALA A 32 9.19 4.69 -22.70
N SER A 33 10.00 5.64 -22.20
CA SER A 33 10.75 6.60 -23.02
C SER A 33 12.22 6.22 -23.12
N THR A 34 12.55 5.13 -23.80
CA THR A 34 13.93 4.62 -23.97
C THR A 34 14.88 5.47 -24.84
N LEU A 35 14.72 6.80 -25.00
CA LEU A 35 15.59 7.61 -25.90
C LEU A 35 15.80 9.09 -25.51
N ALA A 36 15.88 9.48 -24.24
CA ALA A 36 16.34 10.84 -23.88
C ALA A 36 17.58 10.82 -22.97
N PRO A 37 18.60 11.67 -23.18
CA PRO A 37 19.87 11.61 -22.47
C PRO A 37 19.70 11.88 -20.98
N LYS A 38 20.53 11.20 -20.19
CA LYS A 38 20.78 11.45 -18.76
C LYS A 38 21.20 12.91 -18.56
N ASP A 39 20.24 13.77 -18.24
CA ASP A 39 20.52 15.01 -17.53
C ASP A 39 19.59 15.11 -16.33
N ALA A 40 20.21 15.16 -15.14
CA ALA A 40 19.62 15.47 -13.84
C ALA A 40 18.65 14.44 -13.24
N ILE A 41 19.10 13.20 -13.02
CA ILE A 41 18.58 12.45 -11.87
C ILE A 41 19.31 13.02 -10.65
N ASP A 42 18.71 14.05 -10.05
CA ASP A 42 18.95 14.49 -8.67
C ASP A 42 18.55 13.35 -7.71
N ALA A 43 19.31 12.25 -7.76
CA ALA A 43 19.07 11.01 -7.03
C ALA A 43 19.45 11.12 -5.54
N GLY A 44 19.43 12.31 -4.96
CA GLY A 44 20.07 12.53 -3.66
C GLY A 44 19.43 13.53 -2.72
N LYS A 45 18.58 14.46 -3.15
CA LYS A 45 18.17 15.56 -2.26
C LYS A 45 16.87 16.31 -2.57
N SER A 46 15.97 15.77 -3.37
CA SER A 46 14.56 16.17 -3.22
C SER A 46 14.07 15.53 -1.93
N GLU A 47 13.74 16.33 -0.92
CA GLU A 47 12.99 15.88 0.26
C GLU A 47 11.92 14.89 -0.20
N ASP A 48 11.98 13.65 0.30
CA ASP A 48 11.03 12.61 -0.06
C ASP A 48 9.69 13.03 0.55
N SER A 49 8.95 13.86 -0.17
CA SER A 49 7.73 14.55 0.27
C SER A 49 6.69 13.57 0.81
N PHE A 50 6.71 12.34 0.29
CA PHE A 50 5.94 11.23 0.81
C PHE A 50 6.40 10.79 2.21
N GLU A 51 7.70 10.70 2.49
CA GLU A 51 8.23 10.36 3.82
C GLU A 51 7.95 11.45 4.85
N GLU A 52 7.97 12.71 4.44
CA GLU A 52 7.59 13.83 5.31
C GLU A 52 6.11 13.76 5.67
N ASN A 53 5.25 13.61 4.65
CA ASN A 53 3.82 13.39 4.86
C ASN A 53 3.54 12.16 5.74
N PHE A 54 4.25 11.05 5.51
CA PHE A 54 4.09 9.85 6.32
C PHE A 54 4.55 10.04 7.78
N LYS A 55 5.65 10.78 8.00
CA LYS A 55 6.11 11.15 9.36
C LYS A 55 5.09 12.03 10.06
N GLU A 56 4.44 12.95 9.36
CA GLU A 56 3.37 13.76 9.91
C GLU A 56 2.15 12.92 10.24
N LEU A 57 1.67 12.09 9.31
CA LEU A 57 0.53 11.21 9.52
C LEU A 57 0.72 10.30 10.74
N LYS A 58 1.92 9.75 10.93
CA LYS A 58 2.26 8.91 12.08
C LYS A 58 2.13 9.65 13.43
N LYS A 59 2.26 10.98 13.47
CA LYS A 59 2.06 11.77 14.71
C LYS A 59 0.58 11.85 15.10
N TRP A 60 -0.32 11.73 14.12
CA TRP A 60 -1.75 11.95 14.30
C TRP A 60 -2.56 10.66 14.43
N VAL A 61 -2.09 9.55 13.85
CA VAL A 61 -2.80 8.27 13.83
C VAL A 61 -1.87 7.07 13.97
N ASP A 62 -2.36 6.00 14.59
CA ASP A 62 -1.70 4.70 14.52
C ASP A 62 -1.84 4.10 13.12
N VAL A 63 -0.72 4.01 12.42
CA VAL A 63 -0.62 3.53 11.04
C VAL A 63 -0.96 2.04 10.91
N LYS A 64 -1.04 1.30 12.03
CA LYS A 64 -1.52 -0.09 12.05
C LYS A 64 -3.04 -0.22 11.88
N THR A 65 -3.77 0.88 11.95
CA THR A 65 -5.22 0.89 11.71
C THR A 65 -5.51 0.60 10.24
N SER A 66 -6.54 -0.19 9.96
CA SER A 66 -6.90 -0.62 8.60
C SER A 66 -7.02 0.47 7.55
N LYS A 67 -7.51 1.66 7.94
CA LYS A 67 -7.64 2.80 7.01
C LYS A 67 -6.29 3.31 6.50
N PHE A 68 -5.25 3.30 7.35
CA PHE A 68 -3.95 3.91 7.06
C PHE A 68 -2.87 2.87 6.73
N GLY A 69 -3.13 1.59 7.01
CA GLY A 69 -2.22 0.47 6.73
C GLY A 69 -1.79 0.39 5.28
N THR A 70 -2.68 0.72 4.33
CA THR A 70 -2.37 0.78 2.88
C THR A 70 -1.21 1.72 2.55
N LEU A 71 -1.09 2.86 3.22
CA LEU A 71 0.05 3.77 3.00
C LEU A 71 1.36 3.22 3.55
N ALA A 72 1.33 2.55 4.70
CA ALA A 72 2.52 1.89 5.24
C ALA A 72 3.03 0.80 4.29
N VAL A 73 2.11 0.07 3.66
CA VAL A 73 2.47 -0.94 2.66
C VAL A 73 3.09 -0.30 1.42
N LEU A 74 2.49 0.78 0.90
CA LEU A 74 3.06 1.54 -0.21
C LEU A 74 4.47 2.04 0.11
N ARG A 75 4.69 2.56 1.32
CA ARG A 75 6.02 2.99 1.78
C ARG A 75 7.05 1.87 1.75
N GLU A 76 6.73 0.70 2.30
CA GLU A 76 7.66 -0.44 2.32
C GLU A 76 7.92 -0.97 0.90
N LYS A 77 6.91 -0.92 0.02
CA LYS A 77 7.05 -1.23 -1.40
C LYS A 77 8.00 -0.26 -2.12
N ARG A 78 7.87 1.05 -1.90
CA ARG A 78 8.79 2.08 -2.43
C ARG A 78 10.24 1.82 -2.02
N ARG A 79 10.45 1.34 -0.79
CA ARG A 79 11.77 0.98 -0.25
C ARG A 79 12.30 -0.38 -0.72
N GLY A 80 11.55 -1.11 -1.56
CA GLY A 80 11.89 -2.46 -2.03
C GLY A 80 11.79 -3.54 -0.96
N ARG A 81 11.18 -3.26 0.20
CA ARG A 81 11.10 -4.16 1.34
C ARG A 81 9.81 -4.96 1.30
N LEU A 82 9.69 -5.83 0.29
CA LEU A 82 8.45 -6.58 0.03
C LEU A 82 8.04 -7.48 1.21
N GLY A 83 8.99 -8.07 1.95
CA GLY A 83 8.68 -8.86 3.14
C GLY A 83 8.12 -8.02 4.30
N ALA A 84 8.59 -6.78 4.48
CA ALA A 84 8.06 -5.87 5.47
C ALA A 84 6.66 -5.37 5.06
N ALA A 85 6.47 -5.09 3.76
CA ALA A 85 5.17 -4.77 3.19
C ALA A 85 4.14 -5.88 3.47
N LEU A 86 4.52 -7.15 3.24
CA LEU A 86 3.66 -8.30 3.52
C LEU A 86 3.33 -8.43 5.01
N LYS A 87 4.30 -8.20 5.89
CA LYS A 87 4.07 -8.19 7.33
C LYS A 87 3.04 -7.13 7.72
N VAL A 88 3.20 -5.90 7.23
CA VAL A 88 2.24 -4.82 7.51
C VAL A 88 0.84 -5.18 7.01
N VAL A 89 0.70 -5.77 5.82
CA VAL A 89 -0.61 -6.23 5.32
C VAL A 89 -1.22 -7.28 6.25
N ASN A 90 -0.45 -8.27 6.69
CA ASN A 90 -0.94 -9.29 7.59
C ASN A 90 -1.34 -8.70 8.95
N ASP A 91 -0.51 -7.84 9.54
CA ASP A 91 -0.83 -7.15 10.80
C ASP A 91 -2.13 -6.35 10.64
N VAL A 92 -2.32 -5.66 9.52
CA VAL A 92 -3.55 -4.90 9.24
C VAL A 92 -4.76 -5.83 9.12
N ILE A 93 -4.64 -6.97 8.43
CA ILE A 93 -5.72 -7.96 8.29
C ILE A 93 -6.10 -8.56 9.65
N GLU A 94 -5.12 -8.88 10.49
CA GLU A 94 -5.34 -9.47 11.82
C GLU A 94 -6.00 -8.49 12.80
N ASN A 95 -5.63 -7.20 12.72
CA ASN A 95 -6.19 -6.17 13.59
C ASN A 95 -7.60 -5.71 13.18
N ASP A 96 -8.07 -6.04 11.98
CA ASP A 96 -9.35 -5.57 11.40
C ASP A 96 -10.57 -6.43 11.79
N GLY A 97 -10.50 -7.08 12.96
CA GLY A 97 -11.18 -8.31 13.42
C GLY A 97 -12.67 -8.57 13.13
N ASP A 98 -13.40 -7.68 12.47
CA ASP A 98 -14.83 -7.80 12.23
C ASP A 98 -15.20 -8.14 10.78
N THR A 99 -14.43 -7.72 9.77
CA THR A 99 -14.76 -8.01 8.36
C THR A 99 -13.52 -8.19 7.48
N PRO A 100 -13.37 -9.34 6.79
CA PRO A 100 -12.29 -9.50 5.83
C PRO A 100 -12.51 -8.52 4.67
N LYS A 101 -11.54 -7.64 4.41
CA LYS A 101 -11.61 -6.67 3.31
C LYS A 101 -10.93 -7.22 2.08
N LYS A 102 -11.70 -7.49 1.02
CA LYS A 102 -11.21 -8.07 -0.24
C LYS A 102 -9.97 -7.34 -0.79
N LYS A 103 -9.97 -6.00 -0.75
CA LYS A 103 -8.87 -5.14 -1.21
C LYS A 103 -7.53 -5.43 -0.53
N LEU A 104 -7.53 -5.77 0.77
CA LEU A 104 -6.30 -6.08 1.50
C LEU A 104 -5.71 -7.42 1.06
N TYR A 105 -6.55 -8.42 0.80
CA TYR A 105 -6.11 -9.72 0.31
C TYR A 105 -5.67 -9.68 -1.16
N GLU A 106 -6.31 -8.85 -2.00
CA GLU A 106 -5.81 -8.56 -3.35
C GLU A 106 -4.43 -7.91 -3.32
N LEU A 107 -4.21 -6.98 -2.38
CA LEU A 107 -2.91 -6.37 -2.18
C LEU A 107 -1.88 -7.41 -1.71
N LYS A 108 -2.23 -8.26 -0.74
CA LYS A 108 -1.40 -9.39 -0.30
C LYS A 108 -0.98 -10.28 -1.47
N LEU A 109 -1.92 -10.63 -2.35
CA LEU A 109 -1.68 -11.42 -3.55
C LEU A 109 -0.68 -10.74 -4.49
N SER A 110 -0.85 -9.45 -4.79
CA SER A 110 0.09 -8.71 -5.65
C SER A 110 1.51 -8.68 -5.07
N LEU A 111 1.66 -8.53 -3.74
CA LEU A 111 2.97 -8.60 -3.08
C LEU A 111 3.59 -10.00 -3.19
N LEU A 112 2.79 -11.07 -3.00
CA LEU A 112 3.27 -12.45 -3.14
C LEU A 112 3.69 -12.78 -4.57
N GLU A 113 2.97 -12.24 -5.57
CA GLU A 113 3.33 -12.35 -6.99
C GLU A 113 4.64 -11.61 -7.29
N GLU A 114 4.82 -10.39 -6.77
CA GLU A 114 6.08 -9.62 -6.91
C GLU A 114 7.28 -10.31 -6.25
N ILE A 115 7.08 -11.00 -5.13
CA ILE A 115 8.13 -11.80 -4.47
C ILE A 115 8.43 -13.09 -5.24
N GLY A 116 7.48 -13.58 -6.06
CA GLY A 116 7.63 -14.82 -6.83
C GLY A 116 7.22 -16.09 -6.09
N TRP A 117 6.45 -16.00 -4.99
CA TRP A 117 6.00 -17.16 -4.22
C TRP A 117 4.74 -17.80 -4.83
N SER A 118 4.90 -18.41 -6.00
CA SER A 118 3.80 -18.95 -6.82
C SER A 118 2.88 -19.94 -6.10
N HIS A 119 3.44 -20.78 -5.22
CA HIS A 119 2.68 -21.74 -4.41
C HIS A 119 1.73 -21.03 -3.43
N LEU A 120 2.20 -19.99 -2.74
CA LEU A 120 1.38 -19.19 -1.82
C LEU A 120 0.34 -18.36 -2.57
N VAL A 121 0.68 -17.83 -3.75
CA VAL A 121 -0.28 -17.13 -4.62
C VAL A 121 -1.44 -18.06 -4.99
N SER A 122 -1.14 -19.30 -5.41
CA SER A 122 -2.15 -20.28 -5.80
C SER A 122 -3.07 -20.63 -4.63
N TYR A 123 -2.47 -20.85 -3.45
CA TYR A 123 -3.21 -21.13 -2.23
C TYR A 123 -4.11 -19.95 -1.83
N GLU A 124 -3.57 -18.74 -1.79
CA GLU A 124 -4.33 -17.54 -1.41
C GLU A 124 -5.47 -17.25 -2.40
N LYS A 125 -5.28 -17.50 -3.70
CA LYS A 125 -6.35 -17.41 -4.70
C LYS A 125 -7.49 -18.38 -4.41
N GLN A 126 -7.21 -19.61 -3.99
CA GLN A 126 -8.26 -20.55 -3.58
C GLN A 126 -9.01 -20.04 -2.35
N TRP A 127 -8.30 -19.53 -1.35
CA TRP A 127 -8.91 -18.96 -0.15
C TRP A 127 -9.77 -17.72 -0.42
N MET A 128 -9.45 -16.93 -1.44
CA MET A 128 -10.28 -15.80 -1.84
C MET A 128 -11.69 -16.22 -2.23
N HIS A 129 -11.86 -17.37 -2.91
CA HIS A 129 -13.17 -17.88 -3.30
C HIS A 129 -13.99 -18.33 -2.07
N VAL A 130 -13.31 -18.86 -1.06
CA VAL A 130 -13.96 -19.32 0.18
C VAL A 130 -14.33 -18.13 1.07
N ARG A 131 -13.45 -17.14 1.20
CA ARG A 131 -13.68 -15.93 2.03
C ARG A 131 -14.66 -14.95 1.40
N PHE A 132 -14.68 -14.88 0.07
CA PHE A 132 -15.50 -13.94 -0.71
C PHE A 132 -16.33 -14.68 -1.76
N PRO A 133 -17.31 -15.52 -1.33
CA PRO A 133 -18.18 -16.21 -2.27
C PRO A 133 -19.08 -15.21 -3.00
N THR A 134 -19.43 -15.53 -4.26
CA THR A 134 -20.34 -14.68 -5.07
C THR A 134 -21.77 -14.70 -4.58
N THR A 135 -22.16 -15.76 -3.88
CA THR A 135 -23.49 -15.99 -3.32
C THR A 135 -23.35 -16.59 -1.94
N LEU A 136 -24.28 -16.28 -1.04
CA LEU A 136 -24.34 -16.93 0.26
C LEU A 136 -24.55 -18.44 0.07
N PRO A 137 -23.91 -19.28 0.91
CA PRO A 137 -24.13 -20.71 0.87
C PRO A 137 -25.62 -21.02 1.07
N LEU A 138 -26.11 -22.02 0.33
CA LEU A 138 -27.45 -22.54 0.50
C LEU A 138 -27.48 -23.33 1.81
N PHE A 139 -28.04 -22.70 2.85
CA PHE A 139 -28.37 -23.21 4.19
C PHE A 139 -27.30 -24.04 4.92
#